data_AF-A0A6L5G0L3-F1
#
_entry.id   AF-A0A6L5G0L3-F1
#
_cell.length_a   1.000
_cell.length_b   1.000
_cell.length_c   1.000
_cell.angle_alpha   90.00
_cell.angle_beta   90.00
_cell.angle_gamma   90.00
#
_symmetry.space_group_name_H-M   'P 1'
#
loop_
_entity.id
_entity.type
_entity.pdbx_description
1 polymer ?
#
loop_
_entity_poly.entity_id
_entity_poly.type
_entity_poly.pdbx_seq_one_letter_code
_entity_poly.pdbx_strand_id
1 'polypeptide(L)'
;MPEGSPVSVEEVFKAEWGGLVATLIRHLGDFDLAEDSAQEAFAIAADRWRRDGIPVSPRAWLLTTARHRALDRIRRDRNLEAKKATLKFLAEPFEEP
;
A
#
# COMPACT_ATOMS: atom_id res chain seq x y z
N MET A 1 31.30 -21.02 -11.55
CA MET A 1 29.86 -21.20 -11.28
C MET A 1 29.45 -20.22 -10.20
N PRO A 2 28.38 -19.45 -10.40
CA PRO A 2 27.32 -19.49 -9.39
C PRO A 2 25.95 -19.68 -10.07
N GLU A 3 25.39 -20.88 -9.93
CA GLU A 3 23.97 -21.12 -10.22
C GLU A 3 23.18 -20.90 -8.94
N GLY A 4 22.44 -19.81 -8.92
CA GLY A 4 21.54 -19.39 -7.87
C GLY A 4 21.02 -18.02 -8.27
N SER A 5 20.09 -18.00 -9.23
CA SER A 5 19.42 -16.75 -9.60
C SER A 5 18.87 -16.11 -8.32
N PRO A 6 19.17 -14.83 -8.01
CA PRO A 6 18.53 -14.17 -6.89
C PRO A 6 17.01 -14.27 -7.08
N VAL A 7 16.30 -14.68 -6.03
CA VAL A 7 14.85 -14.94 -6.07
C VAL A 7 14.15 -13.76 -6.74
N SER A 8 13.51 -13.90 -7.88
CA SER A 8 12.97 -12.71 -8.56
C SER A 8 11.75 -12.11 -7.81
N VAL A 9 11.42 -10.85 -8.08
CA VAL A 9 10.16 -10.24 -7.60
C VAL A 9 8.96 -11.08 -8.01
N GLU A 10 9.01 -11.70 -9.20
CA GLU A 10 7.97 -12.58 -9.71
C GLU A 10 7.84 -13.88 -8.90
N GLU A 11 8.95 -14.47 -8.47
CA GLU A 11 8.95 -15.66 -7.60
C GLU A 11 8.37 -15.33 -6.22
N VAL A 12 8.77 -14.19 -5.64
CA VAL A 12 8.19 -13.72 -4.38
C VAL A 12 6.70 -13.42 -4.55
N PHE A 13 6.28 -12.82 -5.67
CA PHE A 13 4.86 -12.56 -5.94
C PHE A 13 4.05 -13.86 -5.95
N LYS A 14 4.49 -14.86 -6.73
CA LYS A 14 3.83 -16.17 -6.81
C LYS A 14 3.73 -16.86 -5.44
N ALA A 15 4.76 -16.72 -4.60
CA ALA A 15 4.80 -17.36 -3.29
C ALA A 15 4.00 -16.61 -2.21
N GLU A 16 4.02 -15.27 -2.21
CA GLU A 16 3.60 -14.47 -1.06
C GLU A 16 2.27 -13.74 -1.26
N TRP A 17 1.79 -13.55 -2.50
CA TRP A 17 0.63 -12.70 -2.80
C TRP A 17 -0.60 -13.02 -1.92
N GLY A 18 -1.08 -14.27 -1.96
CA GLY A 18 -2.29 -14.66 -1.22
C GLY A 18 -2.13 -14.51 0.29
N GLY A 19 -0.96 -14.88 0.83
CA GLY A 19 -0.68 -14.75 2.25
C GLY A 19 -0.56 -13.30 2.72
N LEU A 20 0.04 -12.44 1.90
CA LEU A 20 0.18 -11.02 2.16
C LEU A 20 -1.19 -10.31 2.16
N VAL A 21 -1.99 -10.52 1.11
CA VAL A 21 -3.33 -9.92 0.98
C VAL A 21 -4.24 -10.40 2.11
N ALA A 22 -4.28 -11.70 2.41
CA ALA A 22 -5.08 -12.22 3.54
C ALA A 22 -4.67 -11.62 4.88
N THR A 23 -3.37 -11.42 5.11
CA THR A 23 -2.85 -10.76 6.31
C THR A 23 -3.30 -9.31 6.38
N LEU A 24 -3.22 -8.57 5.27
CA LEU A 24 -3.63 -7.18 5.19
C LEU A 24 -5.15 -7.02 5.38
N ILE A 25 -5.98 -7.86 4.75
CA ILE A 25 -7.44 -7.87 4.95
C ILE A 25 -7.77 -8.04 6.44
N ARG A 26 -7.14 -9.01 7.11
CA ARG A 26 -7.36 -9.24 8.55
C ARG A 26 -7.01 -8.01 9.40
N HIS A 27 -6.01 -7.23 9.00
CA HIS A 27 -5.57 -6.06 9.77
C HIS A 27 -6.31 -4.78 9.43
N LEU A 28 -6.69 -4.60 8.17
CA LEU A 28 -7.29 -3.36 7.66
C LEU A 28 -8.82 -3.41 7.69
N GLY A 29 -9.42 -4.61 7.61
CA GLY A 29 -10.87 -4.80 7.54
C GLY A 29 -11.48 -4.36 6.20
N ASP A 30 -10.64 -4.08 5.20
CA ASP A 30 -11.03 -3.54 3.90
C ASP A 30 -10.24 -4.30 2.82
N PHE A 31 -10.99 -4.94 1.91
CA PHE A 31 -10.43 -5.78 0.84
C PHE A 31 -9.71 -4.94 -0.21
N ASP A 32 -10.37 -3.91 -0.72
CA ASP A 32 -9.84 -3.06 -1.80
C ASP A 32 -8.58 -2.35 -1.30
N LEU A 33 -8.61 -1.78 -0.10
CA LEU A 33 -7.45 -1.14 0.50
C LEU A 33 -6.29 -2.11 0.70
N ALA A 34 -6.57 -3.36 1.07
CA ALA A 34 -5.55 -4.38 1.27
C ALA A 34 -4.89 -4.80 -0.05
N GLU A 35 -5.70 -5.06 -1.09
CA GLU A 35 -5.20 -5.43 -2.40
C GLU A 35 -4.37 -4.30 -3.02
N ASP A 36 -4.90 -3.08 -3.07
CA ASP A 36 -4.19 -1.91 -3.61
C ASP A 36 -2.85 -1.68 -2.90
N SER A 37 -2.84 -1.78 -1.57
CA SER A 37 -1.63 -1.60 -0.78
C SER A 37 -0.58 -2.70 -1.04
N ALA A 38 -1.03 -3.93 -1.28
CA ALA A 38 -0.15 -5.04 -1.64
C ALA A 38 0.43 -4.84 -3.05
N GLN A 39 -0.38 -4.42 -4.03
CA GLN A 39 0.07 -4.13 -5.39
C GLN A 39 1.13 -3.02 -5.37
N GLU A 40 0.89 -1.93 -4.64
CA GLU A 40 1.84 -0.83 -4.56
C GLU A 40 3.16 -1.27 -3.88
N ALA A 41 3.08 -2.13 -2.86
CA ALA A 41 4.29 -2.71 -2.24
C ALA A 41 5.11 -3.54 -3.22
N PHE A 42 4.47 -4.37 -4.05
CA PHE A 42 5.15 -5.14 -5.10
C PHE A 42 5.70 -4.25 -6.22
N ALA A 43 5.01 -3.17 -6.60
CA ALA A 43 5.51 -2.20 -7.56
C ALA A 43 6.79 -1.51 -7.04
N ILE A 44 6.81 -1.12 -5.76
CA ILE A 44 8.01 -0.54 -5.12
C ILE A 44 9.12 -1.60 -5.03
N ALA A 45 8.81 -2.86 -4.73
CA ALA A 45 9.78 -3.94 -4.74
C ALA A 45 10.42 -4.13 -6.13
N ALA A 46 9.62 -4.07 -7.20
CA ALA A 46 10.09 -4.24 -8.57
C ALA A 46 11.12 -3.19 -9.02
N ASP A 47 11.00 -1.95 -8.53
CA ASP A 47 12.01 -0.90 -8.71
C ASP A 47 13.18 -1.08 -7.73
N ARG A 48 12.87 -1.15 -6.44
CA ARG A 48 13.87 -1.05 -5.39
C ARG A 48 14.79 -2.24 -5.33
N TRP A 49 14.27 -3.45 -5.46
CA TRP A 49 15.11 -4.66 -5.37
C TRP A 49 16.03 -4.82 -6.58
N ARG A 50 15.67 -4.23 -7.73
CA ARG A 50 16.57 -4.18 -8.89
C ARG A 50 17.81 -3.33 -8.62
N ARG A 51 17.65 -2.24 -7.87
CA ARG A 51 18.73 -1.30 -7.55
C ARG A 51 19.51 -1.70 -6.29
N ASP A 52 18.79 -2.05 -5.24
CA ASP A 52 19.32 -2.21 -3.88
C ASP A 52 19.54 -3.69 -3.51
N GLY A 53 19.11 -4.63 -4.37
CA GLY A 53 19.05 -6.05 -4.06
C GLY A 53 17.83 -6.42 -3.22
N ILE A 54 17.65 -7.72 -3.02
CA ILE A 54 16.48 -8.27 -2.33
C ILE A 54 16.77 -8.31 -0.83
N PRO A 55 15.84 -7.81 0.01
CA PRO A 55 16.02 -7.85 1.45
C PRO A 55 16.05 -9.29 1.95
N VAL A 56 16.77 -9.53 3.06
CA VAL A 56 16.88 -10.84 3.71
C VAL A 56 15.51 -11.47 4.02
N SER A 57 14.49 -10.64 4.31
CA SER A 57 13.11 -11.08 4.46
C SER A 57 12.18 -10.29 3.53
N PRO A 58 11.92 -10.80 2.31
CA PRO A 58 11.01 -10.16 1.34
C PRO A 58 9.60 -9.98 1.89
N ARG A 59 9.05 -11.01 2.54
CA ARG A 59 7.70 -10.97 3.13
C ARG A 59 7.56 -9.87 4.18
N ALA A 60 8.51 -9.75 5.11
CA ALA A 60 8.44 -8.73 6.16
C ALA A 60 8.58 -7.30 5.59
N TRP A 61 9.43 -7.16 4.57
CA TRP A 61 9.61 -5.90 3.85
C TRP A 61 8.33 -5.48 3.11
N LEU A 62 7.68 -6.42 2.41
CA LEU A 62 6.41 -6.20 1.71
C LEU A 62 5.29 -5.83 2.67
N LEU A 63 5.14 -6.56 3.78
CA LEU A 63 4.10 -6.28 4.78
C LEU A 63 4.24 -4.87 5.37
N THR A 64 5.46 -4.48 5.72
CA THR A 64 5.76 -3.13 6.25
C THR A 64 5.43 -2.07 5.21
N THR A 65 5.88 -2.27 3.96
CA THR A 65 5.64 -1.32 2.86
C THR A 65 4.15 -1.17 2.58
N ALA A 66 3.41 -2.27 2.45
CA ALA A 66 1.97 -2.26 2.23
C ALA A 66 1.21 -1.55 3.36
N ARG A 67 1.57 -1.80 4.63
CA ARG A 67 0.96 -1.10 5.77
C ARG A 67 1.19 0.41 5.71
N HIS A 68 2.38 0.86 5.33
CA HIS A 68 2.65 2.29 5.15
C HIS A 68 1.79 2.88 4.02
N ARG A 69 1.66 2.19 2.88
CA ARG A 69 0.79 2.60 1.77
C ARG A 69 -0.67 2.72 2.20
N ALA A 70 -1.18 1.74 2.94
CA ALA A 70 -2.53 1.77 3.49
C ALA A 70 -2.75 2.98 4.40
N LEU A 71 -1.81 3.25 5.32
CA LEU A 71 -1.88 4.42 6.20
C LEU A 71 -1.85 5.73 5.40
N ASP A 72 -1.00 5.83 4.38
CA ASP A 72 -0.93 7.01 3.52
C ASP A 72 -2.25 7.23 2.76
N ARG A 73 -2.89 6.15 2.29
CA ARG A 73 -4.21 6.19 1.64
C ARG A 73 -5.29 6.68 2.59
N ILE A 74 -5.37 6.10 3.80
CA ILE A 74 -6.34 6.50 4.85
C ILE A 74 -6.17 7.98 5.21
N ARG A 75 -4.92 8.44 5.37
CA ARG A 75 -4.61 9.85 5.66
C ARG A 75 -5.07 10.77 4.52
N ARG A 76 -4.83 10.36 3.27
CA ARG A 76 -5.28 11.11 2.09
C ARG A 76 -6.81 11.21 2.02
N ASP A 77 -7.54 10.14 2.29
CA ASP A 77 -9.01 10.17 2.33
C ASP A 77 -9.54 11.10 3.41
N ARG A 78 -9.01 11.00 4.63
CA ARG A 78 -9.41 11.90 5.74
C ARG A 78 -9.17 13.37 5.39
N ASN A 79 -8.02 13.68 4.79
CA ASN A 79 -7.71 15.04 4.36
C ASN A 79 -8.66 15.53 3.26
N LEU A 80 -9.05 14.65 2.34
CA LEU A 80 -10.00 14.99 1.28
C LEU A 80 -11.38 15.28 1.87
N GLU A 81 -11.87 14.46 2.79
CA GLU A 81 -13.16 14.67 3.45
C GLU A 81 -13.16 15.96 4.29
N ALA A 82 -12.08 16.25 5.02
CA ALA A 82 -11.95 17.52 5.75
C ALA A 82 -12.03 18.73 4.81
N LYS A 83 -11.33 18.69 3.67
CA LYS A 83 -11.37 19.77 2.66
C LYS A 83 -12.76 19.91 2.03
N LYS A 84 -13.43 18.81 1.73
CA LYS A 84 -14.81 18.82 1.22
C LYS A 84 -15.77 19.48 2.21
N ALA A 85 -15.64 19.18 3.51
CA ALA A 85 -16.44 19.80 4.55
C ALA A 85 -16.20 21.33 4.62
N THR A 86 -14.94 21.77 4.55
CA THR A 86 -14.60 23.20 4.48
C THR A 86 -15.19 23.87 3.24
N LEU A 87 -15.07 23.25 2.06
CA LEU A 87 -15.64 23.80 0.82
C LEU A 87 -17.16 23.90 0.90
N LYS A 88 -17.83 22.89 1.47
CA LYS A 88 -19.28 22.93 1.69
C LYS A 88 -19.68 24.10 2.57
N PHE A 89 -18.99 24.30 3.70
CA PHE A 89 -19.24 25.43 4.59
C PHE A 89 -19.06 26.78 3.89
N LEU A 90 -18.00 26.95 3.09
CA LEU A 90 -17.76 28.19 2.35
C LEU A 90 -18.74 28.42 1.18
N ALA A 91 -19.36 27.34 0.69
CA ALA A 91 -20.31 27.39 -0.41
C ALA A 91 -21.77 27.55 0.06
N GLU A 92 -22.07 27.35 1.35
CA GLU A 92 -23.37 27.70 1.91
C GLU A 92 -23.48 29.23 1.98
N PRO A 93 -24.48 29.85 1.30
CA PRO A 93 -24.62 31.30 1.31
C PRO A 93 -24.87 31.77 2.74
N PHE A 94 -24.25 32.89 3.13
CA PHE A 94 -24.63 33.58 4.35
C PHE A 94 -26.13 33.90 4.24
N GLU A 95 -26.96 33.24 5.04
CA GLU A 95 -28.32 33.72 5.29
C GLU A 95 -28.16 35.08 5.99
N GLU A 96 -28.37 36.17 5.25
CA GLU A 96 -28.51 37.50 5.84
C GLU A 96 -29.79 37.52 6.71
N PRO A 97 -29.70 37.98 7.96
CA PRO A 97 -30.80 37.95 8.93
C PRO A 97 -31.96 38.91 8.60
#